data_AF-A0A496PWX2-F1
#
_entry.id   AF-A0A496PWX2-F1
#
_cell.length_a   1.000
_cell.length_b   1.000
_cell.length_c   1.000
_cell.angle_alpha   90.00
_cell.angle_beta   90.00
_cell.angle_gamma   90.00
#
_symmetry.space_group_name_H-M   'P 1'
#
loop_
_entity.id
_entity.type
_entity.pdbx_description
1 polymer ?
#
loop_
_entity_poly.entity_id
_entity_poly.type
_entity_poly.pdbx_seq_one_letter_code
_entity_poly.pdbx_strand_id
1 'polypeptide(L)'
;MRRIHIAILIGQLLSYLLIVTFIFADATFGFVENLVGEEPTLFSNTYFISACLVGLVGAISIWISFFYIRKSEAMRDWIVLCAWTQRVKSGNRWISITEFLSDYLGLNVSHGMSEEVVEEMRSEIDSNWRKLHPGSEEQEAAINQVSEPNDSAEPRPEVKMPISGPGRKKRSRAPREDRVI
;
A
#
# COMPACT_ATOMS: atom_id res chain seq x y z
N MET A 1 -9.34 -16.45 12.91
CA MET A 1 -10.36 -16.04 13.91
C MET A 1 -9.93 -16.32 15.35
N ARG A 2 -9.53 -15.27 16.08
CA ARG A 2 -9.29 -15.35 17.54
C ARG A 2 -10.57 -15.71 18.28
N ARG A 3 -10.48 -16.58 19.29
CA ARG A 3 -11.59 -17.05 20.15
C ARG A 3 -12.46 -15.90 20.70
N ILE A 4 -11.84 -14.74 20.92
CA ILE A 4 -12.50 -13.51 21.40
C ILE A 4 -13.53 -12.97 20.41
N HIS A 5 -13.23 -12.98 19.10
CA HIS A 5 -14.17 -12.50 18.07
C HIS A 5 -15.38 -13.42 17.93
N ILE A 6 -15.16 -14.73 18.09
CA ILE A 6 -16.24 -15.72 18.10
C ILE A 6 -17.13 -15.52 19.34
N ALA A 7 -16.54 -15.25 20.51
CA ALA A 7 -17.32 -14.97 21.72
C ALA A 7 -18.24 -13.75 21.56
N ILE A 8 -17.77 -12.67 20.91
CA ILE A 8 -18.57 -11.46 20.65
C ILE A 8 -19.72 -11.77 19.67
N LEU A 9 -19.44 -12.48 18.57
CA LEU A 9 -20.46 -12.89 17.61
C LEU A 9 -21.50 -13.82 18.23
N ILE A 10 -21.07 -14.78 19.05
CA ILE A 10 -21.98 -15.68 19.78
C ILE A 10 -22.85 -14.88 20.74
N GLY A 11 -22.28 -13.92 21.48
CA GLY A 11 -23.04 -13.07 22.40
C GLY A 11 -24.14 -12.26 21.68
N GLN A 12 -23.80 -11.66 20.53
CA GLN A 12 -24.77 -10.93 19.71
C GLN A 12 -25.85 -11.87 19.14
N LEU A 13 -25.47 -13.02 18.58
CA LEU A 13 -26.41 -14.02 18.07
C LEU A 13 -27.38 -14.49 19.17
N LEU A 14 -26.85 -14.83 20.34
CA LEU A 14 -27.63 -15.35 21.47
C LEU A 14 -28.59 -14.28 22.00
N SER A 15 -28.17 -13.02 22.07
CA SER A 15 -29.04 -11.90 22.43
C SER A 15 -30.22 -11.74 21.46
N TYR A 16 -29.97 -11.75 20.15
CA TYR A 16 -31.05 -11.62 19.16
C TYR A 16 -31.96 -12.84 19.14
N LEU A 17 -31.41 -14.05 19.28
CA LEU A 17 -32.17 -15.28 19.32
C LEU A 17 -33.10 -15.31 20.54
N LEU A 18 -32.62 -14.85 21.70
CA LEU A 18 -33.44 -14.72 22.92
C LEU A 18 -34.60 -13.74 22.70
N ILE A 19 -34.35 -12.57 22.09
CA ILE A 19 -35.41 -11.60 21.79
C ILE A 19 -36.45 -12.20 20.84
N VAL A 20 -36.02 -12.86 19.76
CA VAL A 20 -36.94 -13.50 18.80
C VAL A 20 -37.75 -14.62 19.46
N THR A 21 -37.09 -15.48 20.25
CA THR A 21 -37.76 -16.53 21.01
C THR A 21 -38.75 -15.97 22.02
N PHE A 22 -38.43 -14.84 22.67
CA PHE A 22 -39.34 -14.15 23.59
C PHE A 22 -40.58 -13.61 22.88
N ILE A 23 -40.41 -12.94 21.72
CA ILE A 23 -41.53 -12.46 20.90
C ILE A 23 -42.40 -13.63 20.43
N PHE A 24 -41.78 -14.74 20.02
CA PHE A 24 -42.52 -15.93 19.59
C PHE A 24 -43.26 -16.60 20.75
N ALA A 25 -42.63 -16.71 21.92
CA ALA A 25 -43.26 -17.24 23.12
C ALA A 25 -44.44 -16.38 23.56
N ASP A 26 -44.30 -15.05 23.50
CA ASP A 26 -45.40 -14.14 23.79
C ASP A 26 -46.58 -14.32 22.83
N ALA A 27 -46.29 -14.39 21.52
CA ALA A 27 -47.32 -14.64 20.50
C ALA A 27 -47.99 -16.02 20.61
N THR A 28 -47.25 -17.04 21.05
CA THR A 28 -47.77 -18.42 21.15
C THR A 28 -48.57 -18.64 22.43
N PHE A 29 -48.13 -18.01 23.54
CA PHE A 29 -48.67 -18.27 24.88
C PHE A 29 -49.50 -17.12 25.44
N GLY A 30 -49.58 -15.97 24.77
CA GLY A 30 -50.31 -14.79 25.26
C GLY A 30 -49.76 -14.31 26.61
N PHE A 31 -48.43 -14.34 26.78
CA PHE A 31 -47.80 -14.12 28.08
C PHE A 31 -48.02 -12.70 28.58
N VAL A 32 -47.96 -11.71 27.68
CA VAL A 32 -48.23 -10.30 27.94
C VAL A 32 -49.72 -10.04 28.22
N GLU A 33 -50.63 -10.73 27.53
CA GLU A 33 -52.07 -10.61 27.79
C GLU A 33 -52.43 -11.11 29.20
N ASN A 34 -51.82 -12.21 29.64
CA ASN A 34 -51.96 -12.73 31.01
C ASN A 34 -51.31 -11.85 32.09
N LEU A 35 -50.31 -11.03 31.74
CA LEU A 35 -49.60 -10.17 32.70
C LEU A 35 -50.19 -8.74 32.77
N VAL A 36 -50.73 -8.23 31.67
CA VAL A 36 -51.09 -6.80 31.51
C VAL A 36 -52.60 -6.58 31.37
N GLY A 37 -53.40 -7.60 31.04
CA GLY A 37 -54.86 -7.57 31.24
C GLY A 37 -55.63 -6.54 30.40
N GLU A 38 -55.26 -6.35 29.12
CA GLU A 38 -56.04 -5.51 28.18
C GLU A 38 -56.49 -6.30 26.94
N GLU A 39 -57.70 -5.98 26.48
CA GLU A 39 -58.45 -6.68 25.41
C GLU A 39 -57.87 -6.45 24.00
N PRO A 40 -57.51 -7.51 23.25
CA PRO A 40 -56.82 -7.38 21.97
C PRO A 40 -57.81 -7.44 20.78
N THR A 41 -58.31 -6.29 20.33
CA THR A 41 -59.06 -6.24 19.06
C THR A 41 -58.15 -5.77 17.91
N LEU A 42 -57.83 -6.71 17.01
CA LEU A 42 -57.34 -6.50 15.62
C LEU A 42 -55.82 -6.44 15.32
N PHE A 43 -54.97 -7.36 15.82
CA PHE A 43 -53.51 -7.22 15.60
C PHE A 43 -52.71 -8.46 15.18
N SER A 44 -53.31 -9.53 14.65
CA SER A 44 -52.55 -10.72 14.21
C SER A 44 -51.43 -10.41 13.18
N ASN A 45 -51.67 -9.45 12.27
CA ASN A 45 -50.67 -9.00 11.30
C ASN A 45 -49.54 -8.15 11.92
N THR A 46 -49.81 -7.44 13.03
CA THR A 46 -48.85 -6.52 13.64
C THR A 46 -47.73 -7.26 14.36
N TYR A 47 -48.03 -8.40 14.99
CA TYR A 47 -47.04 -9.26 15.62
C TYR A 47 -46.06 -9.88 14.61
N PHE A 48 -46.55 -10.31 13.45
CA PHE A 48 -45.70 -10.80 12.37
C PHE A 48 -44.77 -9.71 11.81
N ILE A 49 -45.29 -8.49 11.63
CA ILE A 49 -44.51 -7.36 11.13
C ILE A 49 -43.41 -6.96 12.12
N SER A 50 -43.72 -6.92 13.43
CA SER A 50 -42.73 -6.59 14.45
C SER A 50 -41.62 -7.65 14.54
N ALA A 51 -41.99 -8.94 14.50
CA ALA A 51 -41.02 -10.04 14.49
C ALA A 51 -40.11 -10.00 13.25
N CYS A 52 -40.67 -9.74 12.06
CA CYS A 52 -39.90 -9.58 10.83
C CYS A 52 -38.93 -8.39 10.89
N LEU A 53 -39.36 -7.24 11.44
CA LEU A 53 -38.50 -6.06 11.59
C LEU A 53 -37.33 -6.33 12.52
N VAL A 54 -37.58 -6.94 13.68
CA VAL A 54 -36.52 -7.27 14.64
C VAL A 54 -35.54 -8.28 14.04
N GLY A 55 -36.04 -9.30 13.33
CA GLY A 55 -35.22 -10.27 12.62
C GLY A 55 -34.34 -9.63 11.55
N LEU A 56 -34.90 -8.71 10.76
CA LEU A 56 -34.18 -8.02 9.69
C LEU A 56 -33.09 -7.09 10.25
N VAL A 57 -33.39 -6.32 11.29
CA VAL A 57 -32.40 -5.47 11.98
C VAL A 57 -31.29 -6.31 12.59
N GLY A 58 -31.62 -7.45 13.21
CA GLY A 58 -30.65 -8.40 13.74
C GLY A 58 -29.75 -8.99 12.65
N ALA A 59 -30.33 -9.41 11.53
CA ALA A 59 -29.59 -9.96 10.39
C ALA A 59 -28.63 -8.93 9.78
N ILE A 60 -29.08 -7.67 9.60
CA ILE A 60 -28.23 -6.57 9.12
C ILE A 60 -27.09 -6.28 10.12
N SER A 61 -27.38 -6.22 11.42
CA SER A 61 -26.39 -5.99 12.48
C SER A 61 -25.30 -7.08 12.49
N ILE A 62 -25.69 -8.35 12.38
CA ILE A 62 -24.77 -9.48 12.28
C ILE A 62 -23.98 -9.44 10.99
N TRP A 63 -24.62 -9.16 9.85
CA TRP A 63 -23.95 -9.02 8.55
C TRP A 63 -22.86 -7.96 8.61
N ILE A 64 -23.20 -6.76 9.10
CA ILE A 64 -22.26 -5.64 9.23
C ILE A 64 -21.10 -6.05 10.13
N SER A 65 -21.37 -6.61 11.30
CA SER A 65 -20.34 -7.05 12.25
C SER A 65 -19.39 -8.09 11.60
N PHE A 66 -19.95 -9.06 10.87
CA PHE A 66 -19.16 -10.06 10.16
C PHE A 66 -18.32 -9.46 9.02
N PHE A 67 -18.90 -8.54 8.25
CA PHE A 67 -18.19 -7.82 7.18
C PHE A 67 -17.01 -7.03 7.72
N TYR A 68 -17.20 -6.26 8.80
CA TYR A 68 -16.14 -5.49 9.44
C TYR A 68 -15.04 -6.40 9.99
N ILE A 69 -15.38 -7.52 10.63
CA ILE A 69 -14.39 -8.46 11.15
C ILE A 69 -13.54 -9.03 10.00
N ARG A 70 -14.18 -9.53 8.93
CA ARG A 70 -13.46 -10.07 7.76
C ARG A 70 -12.57 -9.04 7.09
N LYS A 71 -13.05 -7.81 6.94
CA LYS A 71 -12.24 -6.72 6.37
C LYS A 71 -11.09 -6.32 7.29
N SER A 72 -11.28 -6.40 8.61
CA SER A 72 -10.26 -6.03 9.59
C SER A 72 -9.14 -7.06 9.75
N GLU A 73 -9.40 -8.36 9.53
CA GLU A 73 -8.32 -9.36 9.54
C GLU A 73 -7.32 -9.10 8.41
N ALA A 74 -7.74 -8.50 7.29
CA ALA A 74 -6.85 -8.11 6.19
C ALA A 74 -5.90 -6.94 6.54
N MET A 75 -6.15 -6.16 7.60
CA MET A 75 -5.32 -5.00 7.97
C MET A 75 -4.51 -5.21 9.25
N ARG A 76 -4.58 -6.38 9.89
CA ARG A 76 -3.98 -6.63 11.20
C ARG A 76 -2.74 -7.53 11.19
N ASP A 77 -2.20 -7.85 10.02
CA ASP A 77 -0.91 -8.52 9.91
C ASP A 77 0.22 -7.49 10.06
N TRP A 78 0.80 -7.45 11.26
CA TRP A 78 1.92 -6.57 11.56
C TRP A 78 3.19 -7.23 11.02
N ILE A 79 3.86 -6.54 10.10
CA ILE A 79 5.12 -7.01 9.54
C ILE A 79 6.23 -6.75 10.56
N VAL A 80 6.90 -7.82 10.99
CA VAL A 80 8.05 -7.70 11.90
C VAL A 80 9.29 -7.33 11.08
N LEU A 81 9.78 -6.12 11.32
CA LEU A 81 10.98 -5.58 10.69
C LEU A 81 12.17 -5.65 11.66
N CYS A 82 13.34 -6.05 11.16
CA CYS A 82 14.58 -5.93 11.90
C CYS A 82 15.04 -4.47 11.89
N ALA A 83 15.14 -3.85 13.07
CA ALA A 83 15.53 -2.45 13.21
C ALA A 83 16.89 -2.11 12.57
N TRP A 84 17.83 -3.07 12.55
CA TRP A 84 19.19 -2.84 12.06
C TRP A 84 19.37 -3.14 10.57
N THR A 85 18.75 -4.23 10.08
CA THR A 85 18.99 -4.72 8.71
C THR A 85 17.85 -4.40 7.75
N GLN A 86 16.75 -3.81 8.23
CA GLN A 86 15.55 -3.53 7.44
C GLN A 86 15.03 -4.79 6.71
N ARG A 87 15.18 -5.96 7.34
CA ARG A 87 14.66 -7.24 6.83
C ARG A 87 13.32 -7.57 7.45
N VAL A 88 12.45 -8.18 6.67
CA VAL A 88 11.13 -8.66 7.11
C VAL A 88 11.26 -10.10 7.59
N LYS A 89 10.71 -10.42 8.76
CA LYS A 89 10.59 -11.80 9.23
C LYS A 89 9.39 -12.45 8.55
N SER A 90 9.65 -13.38 7.65
CA SER A 90 8.61 -14.19 7.01
C SER A 90 8.82 -15.67 7.35
N GLY A 91 7.89 -16.24 8.12
CA GLY A 91 8.02 -17.60 8.67
C GLY A 91 9.29 -17.74 9.52
N ASN A 92 10.21 -18.61 9.07
CA ASN A 92 11.47 -18.90 9.77
C ASN A 92 12.71 -18.23 9.14
N ARG A 93 12.52 -17.34 8.15
CA ARG A 93 13.60 -16.65 7.45
C ARG A 93 13.44 -15.13 7.50
N TRP A 94 14.58 -14.44 7.41
CA TRP A 94 14.64 -12.98 7.27
C TRP A 94 14.90 -12.64 5.81
N ILE A 95 13.95 -11.99 5.16
CA ILE A 95 14.00 -11.61 3.74
C ILE A 95 14.13 -10.09 3.60
N SER A 96 14.62 -9.61 2.47
CA SER A 96 14.62 -8.16 2.22
C SER A 96 13.20 -7.65 2.05
N ILE A 97 12.98 -6.35 2.30
CA ILE A 97 11.69 -5.70 2.01
C ILE A 97 11.35 -5.85 0.53
N THR A 98 12.33 -5.74 -0.36
CA THR A 98 12.13 -5.87 -1.81
C THR A 98 11.61 -7.26 -2.19
N GLU A 99 12.21 -8.31 -1.62
CA GLU A 99 11.78 -9.71 -1.83
C GLU A 99 10.40 -9.95 -1.21
N PHE A 100 10.11 -9.34 -0.06
CA PHE A 100 8.77 -9.41 0.53
C PHE A 100 7.71 -8.76 -0.36
N LEU A 101 7.99 -7.58 -0.93
CA LEU A 101 7.07 -6.86 -1.81
C LEU A 101 6.85 -7.61 -3.14
N SER A 102 7.89 -8.25 -3.70
CA SER A 102 7.73 -9.04 -4.93
C SER A 102 6.98 -10.34 -4.68
N ASP A 103 7.42 -11.13 -3.70
CA ASP A 103 7.01 -12.52 -3.58
C ASP A 103 5.66 -12.67 -2.88
N TYR A 104 5.36 -11.78 -1.92
CA TYR A 104 4.11 -11.85 -1.14
C TYR A 104 3.03 -10.89 -1.65
N LEU A 105 3.41 -9.73 -2.18
CA LEU A 105 2.47 -8.70 -2.66
C LEU A 105 2.37 -8.64 -4.19
N GLY A 106 3.24 -9.34 -4.92
CA GLY A 106 3.24 -9.34 -6.39
C GLY A 106 3.60 -7.99 -7.00
N LEU A 107 4.26 -7.10 -6.25
CA LEU A 107 4.60 -5.76 -6.70
C LEU A 107 5.98 -5.74 -7.37
N ASN A 108 6.08 -5.07 -8.52
CA ASN A 108 7.35 -4.81 -9.16
C ASN A 108 8.01 -3.59 -8.49
N VAL A 109 9.16 -3.81 -7.84
CA VAL A 109 9.90 -2.75 -7.15
C VAL A 109 10.99 -2.20 -8.07
N SER A 110 10.96 -0.89 -8.34
CA SER A 110 12.06 -0.16 -8.96
C SER A 110 12.85 0.61 -7.89
N HIS A 111 14.12 0.91 -8.16
CA HIS A 111 14.94 1.75 -7.30
C HIS A 111 15.08 3.12 -7.95
N GLY A 112 14.55 4.13 -7.28
CA GLY A 112 14.78 5.54 -7.57
C GLY A 112 15.71 6.14 -6.52
N MET A 113 16.30 7.29 -6.83
CA MET A 113 17.09 8.06 -5.89
C MET A 113 16.23 9.21 -5.35
N SER A 114 16.27 9.48 -4.04
CA SER A 114 15.61 10.67 -3.50
C SER A 114 16.34 11.93 -3.95
N GLU A 115 15.60 13.04 -4.09
CA GLU A 115 16.19 14.33 -4.46
C GLU A 115 17.28 14.76 -3.48
N GLU A 116 17.09 14.44 -2.19
CA GLU A 116 18.06 14.70 -1.12
C GLU A 116 19.42 14.05 -1.41
N VAL A 117 19.44 12.79 -1.83
CA VAL A 117 20.66 12.04 -2.11
C VAL A 117 21.29 12.49 -3.43
N VAL A 118 20.47 12.90 -4.40
CA VAL A 118 20.96 13.51 -5.64
C VAL A 118 21.72 14.81 -5.33
N GLU A 119 21.15 15.66 -4.47
CA GLU A 119 21.76 16.95 -4.12
C GLU A 119 23.01 16.78 -3.26
N GLU A 120 23.00 15.84 -2.30
CA GLU A 120 24.20 15.48 -1.54
C GLU A 120 25.33 15.02 -2.46
N MET A 121 25.06 14.09 -3.38
CA MET A 121 26.06 13.63 -4.35
C MET A 121 26.57 14.77 -5.25
N ARG A 122 25.69 15.67 -5.71
CA ARG A 122 26.12 16.85 -6.48
C ARG A 122 27.08 17.69 -5.66
N SER A 123 26.73 18.00 -4.41
CA SER A 123 27.57 18.82 -3.53
C SER A 123 28.92 18.16 -3.25
N GLU A 124 28.95 16.83 -3.05
CA GLU A 124 30.18 16.08 -2.85
C GLU A 124 31.07 16.14 -4.10
N ILE A 125 30.51 15.87 -5.28
CA ILE A 125 31.23 15.94 -6.56
C ILE A 125 31.83 17.33 -6.77
N ASP A 126 31.05 18.38 -6.56
CA ASP A 126 31.45 19.77 -6.76
C ASP A 126 32.59 20.18 -5.80
N SER A 127 32.50 19.72 -4.55
CA SER A 127 33.55 19.94 -3.55
C SER A 127 34.83 19.17 -3.87
N ASN A 128 34.71 17.93 -4.35
CA ASN A 128 35.85 17.09 -4.68
C ASN A 128 36.55 17.58 -5.94
N TRP A 129 35.79 18.06 -6.93
CA TRP A 129 36.31 18.69 -8.14
C TRP A 129 37.16 19.92 -7.81
N ARG A 130 36.66 20.81 -6.95
CA ARG A 130 37.42 21.97 -6.43
C ARG A 130 38.73 21.57 -5.76
N LYS A 131 38.73 20.50 -4.96
CA LYS A 131 39.94 20.01 -4.26
C LYS A 131 40.99 19.43 -5.22
N LEU A 132 40.58 18.80 -6.31
CA LEU A 132 41.49 18.17 -7.28
C LEU A 132 42.10 19.17 -8.27
N HIS A 133 41.44 20.31 -8.49
CA HIS A 133 41.94 21.40 -9.32
C HIS A 133 42.07 22.72 -8.52
N PRO A 134 43.01 22.80 -7.56
CA PRO A 134 43.15 23.99 -6.70
C PRO A 134 43.60 25.26 -7.45
N GLY A 135 43.96 25.16 -8.74
CA GLY A 135 44.38 26.28 -9.59
C GLY A 135 43.35 26.72 -10.65
N SER A 136 42.13 26.15 -10.67
CA SER A 136 41.14 26.53 -11.68
C SER A 136 40.53 27.91 -11.43
N GLU A 137 40.52 28.42 -10.19
CA GLU A 137 40.02 29.77 -9.88
C GLU A 137 40.94 30.86 -10.48
N GLU A 138 42.25 30.63 -10.53
CA GLU A 138 43.22 31.56 -11.16
C GLU A 138 43.11 31.55 -12.69
N GLN A 139 42.82 30.40 -13.28
CA GLN A 139 42.60 30.27 -14.73
C GLN A 139 41.21 30.79 -15.16
N GLU A 140 40.17 30.61 -14.34
CA GLU A 140 38.82 31.11 -14.63
C GLU A 140 38.72 32.65 -14.47
N ALA A 141 39.48 33.23 -13.54
CA ALA A 141 39.69 34.68 -13.45
C ALA A 141 40.51 35.24 -14.62
N ALA A 142 41.52 34.50 -15.10
CA ALA A 142 42.29 34.89 -16.28
C ALA A 142 41.50 34.74 -17.59
N ILE A 143 40.64 33.73 -17.71
CA ILE A 143 39.79 33.53 -18.89
C ILE A 143 38.68 34.59 -18.98
N ASN A 144 38.06 34.97 -17.85
CA ASN A 144 37.07 36.05 -17.82
C ASN A 144 37.66 37.46 -18.03
N GLN A 145 38.99 37.64 -17.92
CA GLN A 145 39.67 38.89 -18.25
C GLN A 145 40.14 38.99 -19.72
N VAL A 146 40.16 37.89 -20.48
CA VAL A 146 40.64 37.89 -21.89
C VAL A 146 39.50 38.03 -22.90
N SER A 147 38.24 37.96 -22.47
CA SER A 147 37.07 38.18 -23.32
C SER A 147 36.55 39.63 -23.27
N GLU A 148 37.43 40.62 -23.51
CA GLU A 148 36.98 41.85 -24.17
C GLU A 148 37.00 41.59 -25.69
N PRO A 149 35.94 41.95 -26.43
CA PRO A 149 35.82 41.65 -27.85
C PRO A 149 36.78 42.57 -28.62
N ASN A 150 37.90 42.02 -29.09
CA ASN A 150 38.70 42.72 -30.09
C ASN A 150 37.99 42.57 -31.45
N ASP A 151 37.25 43.61 -31.83
CA ASP A 151 36.67 43.84 -33.15
C ASP A 151 37.80 43.90 -34.19
N SER A 152 38.20 42.74 -34.72
CA SER A 152 39.02 42.66 -35.92
C SER A 152 38.64 41.39 -36.64
N ALA A 153 37.76 41.59 -37.62
CA ALA A 153 37.29 40.59 -38.55
C ALA A 153 38.45 39.95 -39.31
N GLU A 154 38.61 38.63 -39.14
CA GLU A 154 39.14 37.77 -40.20
C GLU A 154 38.13 36.65 -40.49
N PRO A 155 37.81 36.40 -41.78
CA PRO A 155 36.89 35.33 -42.16
C PRO A 155 37.56 33.97 -41.92
N ARG A 156 37.00 33.21 -40.98
CA ARG A 156 37.43 31.85 -40.64
C ARG A 156 37.22 30.91 -41.85
N PRO A 157 38.24 30.14 -42.29
CA PRO A 157 38.06 29.19 -43.38
C PRO A 157 37.14 28.04 -42.97
N GLU A 158 36.27 27.67 -43.90
CA GLU A 158 35.23 26.65 -43.78
C GLU A 158 35.85 25.25 -43.57
N VAL A 159 35.81 24.74 -42.34
CA VAL A 159 36.24 23.38 -42.02
C VAL A 159 35.10 22.40 -42.30
N LYS A 160 35.18 21.71 -43.45
CA LYS A 160 34.36 20.53 -43.75
C LYS A 160 34.67 19.40 -42.75
N MET A 161 33.71 19.08 -41.88
CA MET A 161 33.79 17.87 -41.05
C MET A 161 33.33 16.63 -41.85
N PRO A 162 34.09 15.53 -41.86
CA PRO A 162 33.60 14.25 -42.34
C PRO A 162 32.75 13.58 -41.26
N ILE A 163 31.50 13.28 -41.62
CA ILE A 163 30.58 12.46 -40.84
C ILE A 163 31.13 11.02 -40.84
N SER A 164 31.69 10.58 -39.72
CA SER A 164 31.94 9.15 -39.48
C SER A 164 31.20 8.72 -38.21
N GLY A 165 30.06 8.06 -38.40
CA GLY A 165 29.29 7.45 -37.32
C GLY A 165 29.87 6.09 -36.93
N PRO A 166 30.02 5.77 -35.64
CA PRO A 166 30.44 4.45 -35.23
C PRO A 166 29.28 3.45 -35.34
N GLY A 167 29.54 2.37 -36.07
CA GLY A 167 28.63 1.27 -36.36
C GLY A 167 28.06 0.59 -35.12
N ARG A 168 26.74 0.42 -35.15
CA ARG A 168 25.93 -0.30 -34.16
C ARG A 168 26.18 -1.81 -34.30
N LYS A 169 27.06 -2.38 -33.48
CA LYS A 169 27.24 -3.84 -33.38
C LYS A 169 25.95 -4.48 -32.82
N LYS A 170 25.23 -5.23 -33.66
CA LYS A 170 24.13 -6.11 -33.24
C LYS A 170 24.70 -7.23 -32.36
N ARG A 171 24.37 -7.24 -31.07
CA ARG A 171 24.58 -8.41 -30.19
C ARG A 171 23.45 -9.41 -30.46
N SER A 172 23.80 -10.51 -31.11
CA SER A 172 22.99 -11.73 -31.18
C SER A 172 22.83 -12.31 -29.77
N ARG A 173 21.58 -12.53 -29.36
CA ARG A 173 21.20 -13.16 -28.10
C ARG A 173 21.11 -14.68 -28.37
N ALA A 174 21.93 -15.48 -27.70
CA ALA A 174 21.83 -16.93 -27.73
C ALA A 174 20.56 -17.43 -27.02
N PRO A 175 20.00 -18.59 -27.38
CA PRO A 175 18.89 -19.20 -26.67
C PRO A 175 19.39 -19.80 -25.34
N ARG A 176 18.69 -19.52 -24.25
CA ARG A 176 18.94 -20.15 -22.94
C ARG A 176 18.17 -21.46 -22.93
N GLU A 177 18.92 -22.56 -22.99
CA GLU A 177 18.44 -23.92 -22.84
C GLU A 177 17.69 -24.12 -21.53
N ASP A 178 16.67 -24.96 -21.66
CA ASP A 178 15.84 -25.55 -20.64
C ASP A 178 16.66 -26.21 -19.53
N ARG A 179 16.20 -26.07 -18.28
CA ARG A 179 16.57 -27.01 -17.23
C ARG A 179 15.33 -27.38 -16.41
N VAL A 180 14.86 -28.57 -16.74
CA VAL A 180 14.11 -29.54 -15.93
C VAL A 180 14.67 -29.61 -14.51
N ILE A 181 13.81 -29.49 -13.50
CA ILE A 181 13.40 -30.48 -12.48
C ILE A 181 12.41 -29.77 -11.54
#